data_AF-A0A1B9KXL9-F1
#
_entry.id   AF-A0A1B9KXL9-F1
#
_cell.length_a   1.000
_cell.length_b   1.000
_cell.length_c   1.000
_cell.angle_alpha   90.00
_cell.angle_beta   90.00
_cell.angle_gamma   90.00
#
_symmetry.space_group_name_H-M   'P 1'
#
loop_
_entity.id
_entity.type
_entity.pdbx_description
1 polymer ?
#
loop_
_entity_poly.entity_id
_entity_poly.type
_entity_poly.pdbx_seq_one_letter_code
_entity_poly.pdbx_strand_id
1 'polypeptide(L)'
;MAKQMGHPIPDKIKNKPVLNDDLIFYYQSFLDLDTTRTHNMSPTAISWLSIIEYARFYQLDDEETHDLIQIIRAMDQVNLKHVEKAFKDKK
;
A
#
# COMPACT_ATOMS: atom_id res chain seq x y z
N MET A 1 2.96 -20.04 -2.76
CA MET A 1 2.19 -21.22 -3.24
C MET A 1 1.68 -21.00 -4.67
N ALA A 2 2.50 -21.30 -5.68
CA ALA A 2 2.08 -21.41 -7.11
C ALA A 2 2.85 -22.52 -7.86
N LYS A 3 3.64 -23.33 -7.13
CA LYS A 3 4.49 -24.41 -7.69
C LYS A 3 3.79 -25.77 -7.76
N GLN A 4 2.52 -25.88 -7.35
CA GLN A 4 1.92 -27.18 -7.02
C GLN A 4 1.07 -27.82 -8.15
N MET A 5 0.85 -27.14 -9.29
CA MET A 5 -0.10 -27.62 -10.31
C MET A 5 0.40 -27.64 -11.77
N GLY A 6 1.69 -27.46 -12.05
CA GLY A 6 2.23 -27.66 -13.41
C GLY A 6 1.67 -26.73 -14.51
N HIS A 7 0.87 -25.73 -14.14
CA HIS A 7 0.40 -24.72 -15.08
C HIS A 7 1.47 -23.65 -15.30
N PRO A 8 1.64 -23.16 -16.54
CA PRO A 8 2.53 -22.04 -16.80
C PRO A 8 2.09 -20.83 -15.98
N ILE A 9 3.05 -20.14 -15.36
CA ILE A 9 2.80 -18.91 -14.61
C ILE A 9 2.06 -17.95 -15.55
N PRO A 10 0.86 -17.45 -15.20
CA PRO A 10 0.13 -16.52 -16.05
C PRO A 10 0.99 -15.33 -16.46
N ASP A 11 0.90 -14.89 -17.72
CA ASP A 11 1.75 -13.80 -18.25
C ASP A 11 1.63 -12.49 -17.43
N LYS A 12 0.48 -12.28 -16.77
CA LYS A 12 0.23 -11.14 -15.85
C LYS A 12 1.08 -11.17 -14.57
N ILE A 13 1.65 -12.32 -14.22
CA ILE A 13 2.46 -12.52 -13.00
C ILE A 13 3.94 -12.71 -13.38
N LYS A 14 4.22 -13.12 -14.62
CA LYS A 14 5.55 -13.46 -15.14
C LYS A 14 6.55 -12.30 -15.10
N ASN A 15 6.10 -11.06 -15.27
CA ASN A 15 6.93 -9.84 -15.25
C ASN A 15 6.71 -8.97 -14.01
N LYS A 16 6.13 -9.52 -12.93
CA LYS A 16 5.95 -8.71 -11.72
C LYS A 16 7.31 -8.45 -11.06
N PRO A 17 7.60 -7.21 -10.66
CA PRO A 17 8.78 -6.94 -9.85
C PRO A 17 8.68 -7.72 -8.54
N VAL A 18 9.77 -8.37 -8.16
CA VAL A 18 9.91 -8.98 -6.84
C VAL A 18 10.24 -7.86 -5.87
N LEU A 19 9.43 -7.71 -4.82
CA LEU A 19 9.73 -6.77 -3.73
C LEU A 19 10.91 -7.33 -2.95
N ASN A 20 11.94 -6.51 -2.76
CA ASN A 20 13.01 -6.80 -1.80
C ASN A 20 12.42 -6.89 -0.39
N ASP A 21 13.07 -7.64 0.49
CA ASP A 21 12.56 -7.90 1.85
C ASP A 21 12.29 -6.60 2.62
N ASP A 22 13.14 -5.57 2.46
CA ASP A 22 12.96 -4.26 3.08
C ASP A 22 11.70 -3.52 2.58
N LEU A 23 11.30 -3.77 1.33
CA LEU A 23 10.10 -3.16 0.74
C LEU A 23 8.81 -3.86 1.15
N ILE A 24 8.90 -5.11 1.65
CA ILE A 24 7.75 -5.86 2.15
C ILE A 24 7.14 -5.13 3.34
N PHE A 25 7.97 -4.57 4.23
CA PHE A 25 7.51 -3.81 5.39
C PHE A 25 6.62 -2.63 4.96
N TYR A 26 7.08 -1.81 4.01
CA TYR A 26 6.30 -0.65 3.56
C TYR A 26 5.00 -1.06 2.85
N TYR A 27 5.04 -2.15 2.07
CA TYR A 27 3.84 -2.67 1.43
C TYR A 27 2.81 -3.19 2.44
N GLN A 28 3.24 -3.94 3.45
CA GLN A 28 2.35 -4.41 4.52
C GLN A 28 1.77 -3.24 5.33
N SER A 29 2.63 -2.28 5.69
CA SER A 29 2.22 -1.05 6.38
C SER A 29 1.16 -0.29 5.61
N PHE A 30 1.28 -0.21 4.28
CA PHE A 30 0.26 0.40 3.43
C PHE A 30 -1.08 -0.34 3.50
N LEU A 31 -1.06 -1.68 3.41
CA LEU A 31 -2.29 -2.47 3.49
C LEU A 31 -3.00 -2.28 4.83
N ASP A 32 -2.26 -2.27 5.92
CA ASP A 32 -2.81 -2.07 7.26
C ASP A 32 -3.37 -0.65 7.43
N LEU A 33 -2.62 0.37 7.00
CA LEU A 33 -3.03 1.78 7.06
C LEU A 33 -4.22 2.09 6.14
N ASP A 34 -4.36 1.40 5.00
CA ASP A 34 -5.50 1.58 4.10
C ASP A 34 -6.81 1.21 4.79
N THR A 35 -6.79 0.24 5.74
CA THR A 35 -7.97 -0.17 6.51
C THR A 35 -8.50 0.90 7.47
N THR A 36 -7.67 1.89 7.83
CA THR A 36 -8.07 2.94 8.78
C THR A 36 -8.87 4.06 8.12
N ARG A 37 -9.07 4.00 6.80
CA ARG A 37 -9.82 5.01 6.04
C ARG A 37 -11.32 4.84 6.20
N THR A 38 -12.02 5.98 6.28
CA THR A 38 -13.48 6.03 6.13
C THR A 38 -13.81 6.34 4.66
N HIS A 39 -14.53 5.44 4.00
CA HIS A 39 -14.86 5.53 2.57
C HIS A 39 -16.27 6.08 2.30
N ASN A 40 -16.76 7.04 3.09
CA ASN A 40 -18.18 7.38 3.08
C ASN A 40 -18.67 8.05 1.78
N MET A 41 -17.92 8.97 1.17
CA MET A 41 -18.40 9.75 0.01
C MET A 41 -17.38 9.96 -1.11
N SER A 42 -16.08 9.91 -0.80
CA SER A 42 -15.01 10.01 -1.78
C SER A 42 -13.80 9.18 -1.33
N PRO A 43 -12.90 8.81 -2.25
CA PRO A 43 -11.57 8.35 -1.88
C PRO A 43 -10.90 9.41 -1.01
N THR A 44 -10.32 8.98 0.11
CA THR A 44 -9.63 9.84 1.10
C THR A 44 -8.23 9.30 1.33
N ALA A 45 -7.28 10.21 1.52
CA ALA A 45 -5.89 9.84 1.81
C ALA A 45 -5.77 9.15 3.18
N ILE A 46 -4.75 8.30 3.36
CA ILE A 46 -4.36 7.80 4.69
C ILE A 46 -4.07 9.02 5.58
N SER A 47 -4.62 9.02 6.80
CA SER A 47 -4.35 10.06 7.79
C SER A 47 -2.87 10.06 8.17
N TRP A 48 -2.26 11.25 8.21
CA TRP A 48 -0.87 11.38 8.68
C TRP A 48 -0.73 10.88 10.12
N LEU A 49 -1.72 11.15 10.98
CA LEU A 49 -1.70 10.69 12.37
C LEU A 49 -1.64 9.15 12.43
N SER A 50 -2.38 8.44 11.59
CA SER A 50 -2.33 6.98 11.53
C SER A 50 -0.95 6.46 11.12
N ILE A 51 -0.25 7.14 10.21
CA ILE A 51 1.13 6.79 9.84
C ILE A 51 2.07 6.96 11.03
N ILE A 52 1.94 8.08 11.77
CA ILE A 52 2.77 8.35 12.95
C ILE A 52 2.49 7.36 14.08
N GLU A 53 1.24 7.02 14.32
CA GLU A 53 0.87 6.01 15.33
C GLU A 53 1.41 4.63 14.96
N TYR A 54 1.39 4.29 13.67
CA TYR A 54 1.98 3.06 13.17
C TYR A 54 3.51 3.05 13.35
N ALA A 55 4.20 4.13 12.97
CA ALA A 55 5.64 4.27 13.20
C ALA A 55 6.01 4.11 14.69
N ARG A 56 5.23 4.75 15.58
CA ARG A 56 5.40 4.63 17.03
C ARG A 56 5.18 3.20 17.54
N PHE A 57 4.18 2.49 17.01
CA PHE A 57 3.91 1.10 17.38
C PHE A 57 5.09 0.18 17.03
N TYR A 58 5.69 0.38 15.85
CA TYR A 58 6.89 -0.34 15.42
C TYR A 58 8.20 0.19 16.01
N GLN A 59 8.15 1.24 16.84
CA GLN A 59 9.30 1.88 17.47
C GLN A 59 10.36 2.35 16.45
N LEU A 60 9.90 2.82 15.29
CA LEU A 60 10.77 3.39 14.28
C LEU A 60 11.45 4.65 14.79
N ASP A 61 12.70 4.86 14.39
CA ASP A 61 13.41 6.11 14.65
C ASP A 61 12.93 7.25 13.74
N ASP A 62 13.53 8.44 13.88
CA ASP A 62 13.13 9.63 13.12
C ASP A 62 13.38 9.48 11.60
N GLU A 63 14.46 8.80 11.20
CA GLU A 63 14.80 8.56 9.79
C GLU A 63 13.86 7.51 9.18
N GLU A 64 13.68 6.38 9.86
CA GLU A 64 12.75 5.32 9.45
C GLU A 64 11.30 5.82 9.38
N THR A 65 10.90 6.68 10.32
CA THR A 65 9.58 7.32 10.32
C THR A 65 9.43 8.25 9.13
N HIS A 66 10.47 9.02 8.80
CA HIS A 66 10.46 9.89 7.63
C HIS A 66 10.26 9.08 6.33
N ASP A 67 11.01 7.98 6.19
CA ASP A 67 10.91 7.07 5.05
C ASP A 67 9.53 6.42 4.95
N LEU A 68 8.98 5.95 6.07
CA LEU A 68 7.62 5.40 6.12
C LEU A 68 6.61 6.44 5.61
N ILE A 69 6.67 7.68 6.08
CA ILE A 69 5.77 8.73 5.63
C ILE A 69 5.89 8.96 4.12
N GLN A 70 7.11 9.09 3.60
CA GLN A 70 7.33 9.34 2.18
C GLN A 70 6.79 8.19 1.31
N ILE A 71 7.13 6.95 1.66
CA ILE A 71 6.79 5.77 0.87
C ILE A 71 5.28 5.51 0.91
N ILE A 72 4.64 5.58 2.09
CA ILE A 72 3.18 5.46 2.23
C ILE A 72 2.46 6.53 1.42
N ARG A 73 2.93 7.78 1.43
CA ARG A 73 2.33 8.88 0.65
C ARG A 73 2.42 8.66 -0.85
N ALA A 74 3.57 8.17 -1.33
CA ALA A 74 3.75 7.88 -2.75
C ALA A 74 2.80 6.76 -3.21
N MET A 75 2.67 5.68 -2.44
CA MET A 75 1.73 4.59 -2.75
C MET A 75 0.27 5.05 -2.68
N ASP A 76 -0.09 5.80 -1.65
CA ASP A 76 -1.43 6.35 -1.47
C ASP A 76 -1.86 7.23 -2.66
N GLN A 77 -0.97 8.12 -3.12
CA GLN A 77 -1.27 8.99 -4.26
C GLN A 77 -1.61 8.19 -5.54
N VAL A 78 -0.92 7.07 -5.77
CA VAL A 78 -1.19 6.20 -6.92
C VAL A 78 -2.49 5.43 -6.71
N ASN A 79 -2.71 4.88 -5.52
CA ASN A 79 -3.94 4.17 -5.19
C ASN A 79 -5.19 5.06 -5.35
N LEU A 80 -5.15 6.29 -4.84
CA LEU A 80 -6.25 7.25 -4.96
C LEU A 80 -6.62 7.52 -6.41
N LYS A 81 -5.64 7.67 -7.32
CA LYS A 81 -5.91 7.84 -8.76
C LYS A 81 -6.66 6.63 -9.35
N HIS A 82 -6.30 5.42 -8.94
CA HIS A 82 -6.99 4.20 -9.38
C HIS A 82 -8.41 4.09 -8.81
N VAL A 83 -8.59 4.38 -7.52
CA VAL A 83 -9.89 4.33 -6.86
C VAL A 83 -10.81 5.42 -7.40
N GLU A 84 -10.32 6.65 -7.59
CA GLU A 84 -11.09 7.74 -8.21
C GLU A 84 -11.57 7.40 -9.62
N LYS A 85 -10.69 6.80 -10.45
CA LYS A 85 -11.07 6.33 -11.78
C LYS A 85 -12.17 5.27 -11.69
N ALA A 86 -12.00 4.26 -10.83
CA ALA A 86 -12.99 3.22 -10.63
C ALA A 86 -14.34 3.74 -10.08
N PHE A 87 -14.31 4.83 -9.29
CA PHE A 87 -15.51 5.50 -8.78
C PHE A 87 -16.24 6.28 -9.88
N LYS A 88 -15.50 6.98 -10.76
CA LYS A 88 -16.05 7.70 -11.92
C LYS A 88 -16.67 6.75 -12.95
N ASP A 89 -16.02 5.62 -13.23
CA ASP A 89 -16.50 4.63 -14.20
C ASP A 89 -17.80 3.94 -13.75
N LYS A 90 -18.18 4.04 -12.46
CA LYS A 90 -19.41 3.49 -11.88
C LYS A 90 -20.58 4.49 -11.82
N LYS A 91 -20.35 5.78 -12.09
CA LYS A 91 -21.39 6.82 -12.14
C LYS A 91 -21.89 7.02 -13.56
#